data_AF-A0A6N6M6Y1-F1
#
_entry.id   AF-A0A6N6M6Y1-F1
#
_cell.length_a   1.000
_cell.length_b   1.000
_cell.length_c   1.000
_cell.angle_alpha   90.00
_cell.angle_beta   90.00
_cell.angle_gamma   90.00
#
_symmetry.space_group_name_H-M   'P 1'
#
loop_
_entity.id
_entity.type
_entity.pdbx_description
1 polymer ?
#
loop_
_entity_poly.entity_id
_entity_poly.type
_entity_poly.pdbx_seq_one_letter_code
_entity_poly.pdbx_strand_id
1 'polypeptide(L)'
;MSIQKVIAISLLATVGLASCNKDDDDDNNPSPSIPNNYSSNNFEANAASQIELGDELEALASKIGEGDDGSKLDQSEVDALYTSGLKGGGTFDYTNFIESDVLPLVGPESGQSWDVVTNPDSGGGVFAGRFLSYTGLEHKQLVEKAYFMGGHYIQAYSIAYDDGFSSTDVDKLLALFGTTPNFPMGASNAQVSDRFSAKYAARRTPETGGFYLDARKALIIAKYHLDNGASPDAFEVRDQIDNFFAAWEKSIAATAINYMYSTLDVITKSNPTDEELANALHAHSEAVAFILGAYQLPSGEYLIASDSQLESVLSLLKFNDINYDNSDAYLFASEPNDHYLDISIAMDQLKETYNFTDDQMESFKINWVNEDNR
;
A
#
# COMPACT_ATOMS: atom_id res chain seq x y z
N MET A 1 -47.00 -10.83 76.44
CA MET A 1 -45.84 -11.64 76.85
C MET A 1 -45.29 -12.30 75.60
N SER A 2 -44.28 -11.71 74.97
CA SER A 2 -43.41 -12.38 73.98
C SER A 2 -42.23 -11.45 73.69
N ILE A 3 -41.06 -11.86 74.14
CA ILE A 3 -39.76 -11.22 73.85
C ILE A 3 -38.93 -12.32 73.20
N GLN A 4 -38.30 -12.00 72.07
CA GLN A 4 -36.88 -12.20 71.72
C GLN A 4 -36.77 -12.39 70.19
N LYS A 5 -36.36 -11.32 69.50
CA LYS A 5 -34.98 -10.96 69.10
C LYS A 5 -34.63 -11.58 67.74
N VAL A 6 -34.72 -10.71 66.74
CA VAL A 6 -34.17 -10.86 65.39
C VAL A 6 -32.65 -10.89 65.50
N ILE A 7 -32.01 -11.90 64.91
CA ILE A 7 -30.60 -11.89 64.53
C ILE A 7 -30.55 -12.15 63.03
N ALA A 8 -30.12 -11.14 62.29
CA ALA A 8 -29.74 -11.24 60.89
C ALA A 8 -28.35 -11.87 60.80
N ILE A 9 -28.22 -12.95 60.05
CA ILE A 9 -26.93 -13.54 59.68
C ILE A 9 -26.69 -13.21 58.21
N SER A 10 -25.73 -12.33 57.95
CA SER A 10 -25.19 -12.04 56.63
C SER A 10 -24.36 -13.23 56.15
N LEU A 11 -24.77 -13.86 55.05
CA LEU A 11 -23.94 -14.83 54.33
C LEU A 11 -23.01 -14.06 53.38
N LEU A 12 -21.74 -13.90 53.75
CA LEU A 12 -20.66 -13.66 52.79
C LEU A 12 -20.14 -15.02 52.33
N ALA A 13 -20.42 -15.38 51.08
CA ALA A 13 -19.76 -16.48 50.40
C ALA A 13 -18.53 -15.93 49.67
N THR A 14 -17.36 -16.07 50.29
CA THR A 14 -16.06 -15.98 49.62
C THR A 14 -15.88 -17.17 48.69
N VAL A 15 -15.97 -16.95 47.39
CA VAL A 15 -15.48 -17.90 46.38
C VAL A 15 -13.96 -17.76 46.35
N GLY A 16 -13.27 -18.77 46.86
CA GLY A 16 -11.83 -18.89 46.80
C GLY A 16 -11.36 -19.16 45.37
N LEU A 17 -10.35 -18.42 44.96
CA LEU A 17 -9.54 -18.71 43.78
C LEU A 17 -8.80 -20.04 44.01
N ALA A 18 -9.14 -21.04 43.23
CA ALA A 18 -8.32 -22.24 43.10
C ALA A 18 -7.12 -21.91 42.21
N SER A 19 -6.02 -21.51 42.85
CA SER A 19 -4.67 -21.57 42.28
C SER A 19 -4.34 -23.04 42.02
N CYS A 20 -4.18 -23.42 40.75
CA CYS A 20 -3.46 -24.65 40.43
C CYS A 20 -1.97 -24.35 40.54
N ASN A 21 -1.35 -24.71 41.67
CA ASN A 21 0.09 -24.91 41.75
C ASN A 21 0.44 -26.10 40.85
N LYS A 22 1.14 -25.82 39.75
CA LYS A 22 2.13 -26.72 39.17
C LYS A 22 3.47 -26.03 39.31
N ASP A 23 4.03 -26.17 40.49
CA ASP A 23 5.46 -26.02 40.72
C ASP A 23 6.11 -27.31 40.20
N ASP A 24 6.57 -27.27 38.95
CA ASP A 24 7.71 -28.07 38.50
C ASP A 24 8.63 -27.08 37.78
N ASP A 25 9.56 -26.52 38.55
CA ASP A 25 10.69 -25.75 38.09
C ASP A 25 11.54 -26.60 37.14
N ASP A 26 11.37 -26.37 35.83
CA ASP A 26 12.45 -26.48 34.85
C ASP A 26 12.68 -25.07 34.26
N ASP A 27 12.99 -24.15 35.17
CA ASP A 27 13.28 -22.72 34.96
C ASP A 27 14.66 -22.47 34.28
N ASN A 28 15.05 -23.39 33.37
CA ASN A 28 16.27 -23.32 32.58
C ASN A 28 16.02 -23.40 31.07
N ASN A 29 14.77 -23.33 30.62
CA ASN A 29 14.50 -23.10 29.21
C ASN A 29 14.33 -21.59 29.02
N PRO A 30 15.39 -20.83 28.60
CA PRO A 30 15.19 -19.44 28.24
C PRO A 30 14.07 -19.39 27.20
N SER A 31 13.09 -18.51 27.39
CA SER A 31 12.11 -18.23 26.34
C SER A 31 12.88 -18.05 25.02
N PRO A 32 12.50 -18.78 23.96
CA PRO A 32 13.29 -18.78 22.73
C PRO A 32 13.50 -17.33 22.27
N SER A 33 14.76 -16.91 22.13
CA SER A 33 15.06 -15.53 21.74
C SER A 33 14.78 -15.38 20.24
N ILE A 34 13.65 -14.77 19.90
CA ILE A 34 13.32 -14.40 18.52
C ILE A 34 14.45 -13.51 17.99
N PRO A 35 15.04 -13.81 16.82
CA PRO A 35 16.08 -12.98 16.25
C PRO A 35 15.57 -11.57 15.94
N ASN A 36 16.48 -10.58 15.97
CA ASN A 36 16.17 -9.20 15.58
C ASN A 36 16.33 -8.96 14.06
N ASN A 37 16.93 -9.91 13.35
CA ASN A 37 17.21 -9.82 11.92
C ASN A 37 16.51 -10.95 11.19
N TYR A 38 16.06 -10.65 9.97
CA TYR A 38 15.55 -11.65 9.07
C TYR A 38 16.71 -12.50 8.55
N SER A 39 16.48 -13.81 8.41
CA SER A 39 17.50 -14.75 7.95
C SER A 39 16.89 -15.71 6.94
N SER A 40 17.32 -15.62 5.69
CA SER A 40 17.07 -16.64 4.68
C SER A 40 18.24 -16.72 3.71
N ASN A 41 18.92 -17.87 3.68
CA ASN A 41 20.04 -18.12 2.77
C ASN A 41 19.59 -18.49 1.34
N ASN A 42 18.29 -18.75 1.16
CA ASN A 42 17.70 -19.20 -0.11
C ASN A 42 16.63 -18.22 -0.59
N PHE A 43 16.64 -16.97 -0.12
CA PHE A 43 15.62 -15.96 -0.44
C PHE A 43 15.40 -15.85 -1.95
N GLU A 44 16.47 -15.67 -2.72
CA GLU A 44 16.40 -15.51 -4.17
C GLU A 44 15.82 -16.75 -4.86
N ALA A 45 16.13 -17.95 -4.36
CA ALA A 45 15.60 -19.18 -4.92
C ALA A 45 14.12 -19.40 -4.53
N ASN A 46 13.75 -19.08 -3.29
CA ASN A 46 12.40 -19.27 -2.77
C ASN A 46 11.40 -18.28 -3.39
N ALA A 47 11.85 -17.07 -3.70
CA ALA A 47 11.02 -15.98 -4.21
C ALA A 47 11.31 -15.63 -5.68
N ALA A 48 11.98 -16.50 -6.44
CA ALA A 48 12.43 -16.21 -7.80
C ALA A 48 11.32 -15.68 -8.71
N SER A 49 10.14 -16.31 -8.70
CA SER A 49 9.01 -15.88 -9.53
C SER A 49 8.40 -14.55 -9.08
N GLN A 50 8.42 -14.25 -7.78
CA GLN A 50 7.95 -12.97 -7.24
C GLN A 50 8.91 -11.83 -7.59
N ILE A 51 10.23 -12.10 -7.61
CA ILE A 51 11.25 -11.15 -8.05
C ILE A 51 11.09 -10.88 -9.56
N GLU A 52 10.95 -11.93 -10.38
CA GLU A 52 10.72 -11.81 -11.82
C GLU A 52 9.46 -11.00 -12.13
N LEU A 53 8.35 -11.25 -11.43
CA LEU A 53 7.13 -10.47 -11.58
C LEU A 53 7.36 -8.97 -11.29
N GLY A 54 8.12 -8.65 -10.26
CA GLY A 54 8.49 -7.27 -9.95
C GLY A 54 9.31 -6.62 -11.08
N ASP A 55 10.25 -7.38 -11.66
CA ASP A 55 11.07 -6.91 -12.78
C ASP A 55 10.22 -6.68 -14.05
N GLU A 56 9.22 -7.53 -14.31
CA GLU A 56 8.25 -7.35 -15.39
C GLU A 56 7.43 -6.05 -15.19
N LEU A 57 6.96 -5.78 -13.97
CA LEU A 57 6.22 -4.55 -13.65
C LEU A 57 7.07 -3.30 -13.89
N GLU A 58 8.32 -3.31 -13.42
CA GLU A 58 9.24 -2.19 -13.62
C GLU A 58 9.57 -1.98 -15.10
N ALA A 59 9.72 -3.05 -15.88
CA ALA A 59 9.95 -2.95 -17.32
C ALA A 59 8.76 -2.29 -18.03
N LEU A 60 7.52 -2.69 -17.71
CA LEU A 60 6.32 -2.07 -18.26
C LEU A 60 6.19 -0.60 -17.84
N ALA A 61 6.34 -0.30 -16.54
CA ALA A 61 6.25 1.06 -16.01
C ALA A 61 7.35 1.98 -16.59
N SER A 62 8.56 1.44 -16.80
CA SER A 62 9.65 2.15 -17.46
C SER A 62 9.30 2.47 -18.92
N LYS A 63 8.72 1.51 -19.65
CA LYS A 63 8.34 1.71 -21.05
C LYS A 63 7.26 2.79 -21.18
N ILE A 64 6.23 2.76 -20.34
CA ILE A 64 5.20 3.80 -20.33
C ILE A 64 5.82 5.16 -19.96
N GLY A 65 6.76 5.17 -19.01
CA GLY A 65 7.48 6.38 -18.59
C GLY A 65 8.32 7.05 -19.68
N GLU A 66 8.72 6.35 -20.75
CA GLU A 66 9.35 7.00 -21.92
C GLU A 66 8.44 8.06 -22.57
N GLY A 67 7.12 7.98 -22.34
CA GLY A 67 6.14 8.96 -22.80
C GLY A 67 6.27 10.33 -22.12
N ASP A 68 6.81 10.41 -20.90
CA ASP A 68 6.98 11.66 -20.14
C ASP A 68 7.86 12.67 -20.90
N ASP A 69 8.85 12.16 -21.66
CA ASP A 69 9.77 12.96 -22.48
C ASP A 69 9.15 13.41 -23.83
N GLY A 70 7.87 13.12 -24.07
CA GLY A 70 7.20 13.41 -25.34
C GLY A 70 7.51 12.40 -26.45
N SER A 71 8.08 11.24 -26.11
CA SER A 71 8.32 10.17 -27.08
C SER A 71 7.00 9.54 -27.53
N LYS A 72 6.91 9.19 -28.81
CA LYS A 72 5.81 8.33 -29.29
C LYS A 72 6.11 6.89 -28.93
N LEU A 73 5.19 6.25 -28.20
CA LEU A 73 5.30 4.85 -27.81
C LEU A 73 4.61 3.96 -28.84
N ASP A 74 5.22 2.82 -29.14
CA ASP A 74 4.60 1.76 -29.93
C ASP A 74 3.68 0.94 -29.02
N GLN A 75 2.38 0.95 -29.29
CA GLN A 75 1.39 0.21 -28.52
C GLN A 75 1.72 -1.29 -28.44
N SER A 76 2.25 -1.87 -29.53
CA SER A 76 2.58 -3.29 -29.55
C SER A 76 3.75 -3.65 -28.64
N GLU A 77 4.70 -2.73 -28.42
CA GLU A 77 5.78 -2.91 -27.45
C GLU A 77 5.26 -2.82 -26.01
N VAL A 78 4.34 -1.90 -25.75
CA VAL A 78 3.67 -1.77 -24.44
C VAL A 78 2.86 -3.03 -24.13
N ASP A 79 2.02 -3.48 -25.06
CA ASP A 79 1.19 -4.68 -24.90
C ASP A 79 2.04 -5.94 -24.68
N ALA A 80 3.20 -6.03 -25.34
CA ALA A 80 4.12 -7.16 -25.17
C ALA A 80 4.77 -7.21 -23.78
N LEU A 81 4.91 -6.08 -23.09
CA LEU A 81 5.43 -5.99 -21.73
C LEU A 81 4.36 -6.28 -20.66
N TYR A 82 3.08 -6.20 -20.99
CA TYR A 82 2.01 -6.67 -20.09
C TYR A 82 1.87 -8.20 -20.20
N THR A 83 2.84 -8.89 -19.61
CA THR A 83 3.06 -10.34 -19.70
C THR A 83 1.91 -11.17 -19.11
N SER A 84 1.93 -12.47 -19.37
CA SER A 84 1.05 -13.41 -18.64
C SER A 84 1.33 -13.45 -17.14
N GLY A 85 2.57 -13.13 -16.71
CA GLY A 85 2.93 -13.02 -15.30
C GLY A 85 2.17 -11.87 -14.64
N LEU A 86 2.23 -10.68 -15.22
CA LEU A 86 1.51 -9.51 -14.73
C LEU A 86 -0.01 -9.71 -14.74
N LYS A 87 -0.56 -10.25 -15.84
CA LYS A 87 -2.00 -10.57 -15.95
C LYS A 87 -2.45 -11.60 -14.93
N GLY A 88 -1.71 -12.70 -14.78
CA GLY A 88 -2.05 -13.78 -13.86
C GLY A 88 -1.83 -13.42 -12.39
N GLY A 89 -0.96 -12.45 -12.13
CA GLY A 89 -0.68 -11.96 -10.80
C GLY A 89 -1.62 -10.86 -10.29
N GLY A 90 -2.37 -10.21 -11.19
CA GLY A 90 -3.37 -9.20 -10.84
C GLY A 90 -4.71 -9.79 -10.42
N THR A 91 -5.53 -9.00 -9.71
CA THR A 91 -6.96 -9.31 -9.55
C THR A 91 -7.68 -9.23 -10.90
N PHE A 92 -8.86 -9.85 -10.96
CA PHE A 92 -9.72 -9.74 -12.14
C PHE A 92 -10.07 -8.28 -12.46
N ASP A 93 -10.45 -7.50 -11.45
CA ASP A 93 -10.87 -6.12 -11.63
C ASP A 93 -9.72 -5.20 -12.04
N TYR A 94 -8.53 -5.37 -11.44
CA TYR A 94 -7.32 -4.67 -11.88
C TYR A 94 -7.00 -5.01 -13.34
N THR A 95 -6.96 -6.30 -13.67
CA THR A 95 -6.57 -6.76 -15.00
C THR A 95 -7.53 -6.23 -16.06
N ASN A 96 -8.84 -6.31 -15.82
CA ASN A 96 -9.83 -5.77 -16.75
C ASN A 96 -9.72 -4.26 -16.94
N PHE A 97 -9.53 -3.51 -15.86
CA PHE A 97 -9.34 -2.06 -15.90
C PHE A 97 -8.11 -1.69 -16.74
N ILE A 98 -6.97 -2.34 -16.50
CA ILE A 98 -5.74 -2.08 -17.25
C ILE A 98 -5.87 -2.45 -18.73
N GLU A 99 -6.48 -3.60 -19.05
CA GLU A 99 -6.64 -4.05 -20.44
C GLU A 99 -7.68 -3.26 -21.23
N SER A 100 -8.73 -2.78 -20.56
CA SER A 100 -9.86 -2.14 -21.24
C SER A 100 -9.69 -0.62 -21.32
N ASP A 101 -9.15 -0.01 -20.27
CA ASP A 101 -9.27 1.43 -20.06
C ASP A 101 -7.91 2.14 -20.12
N VAL A 102 -6.84 1.54 -19.58
CA VAL A 102 -5.53 2.21 -19.45
C VAL A 102 -4.58 1.90 -20.61
N LEU A 103 -4.19 0.63 -20.79
CA LEU A 103 -3.18 0.27 -21.79
C LEU A 103 -3.56 0.65 -23.23
N PRO A 104 -4.81 0.52 -23.69
CA PRO A 104 -5.19 0.87 -25.05
C PRO A 104 -4.94 2.34 -25.42
N LEU A 105 -4.73 3.22 -24.43
CA LEU A 105 -4.53 4.66 -24.62
C LEU A 105 -3.06 5.08 -24.66
N VAL A 106 -2.15 4.28 -24.10
CA VAL A 106 -0.72 4.62 -23.96
C VAL A 106 -0.08 4.96 -25.30
N GLY A 107 -0.25 4.10 -26.30
CA GLY A 107 0.23 4.32 -27.67
C GLY A 107 -0.46 5.52 -28.31
N PRO A 108 -1.80 5.56 -28.42
CA PRO A 108 -2.53 6.67 -29.03
C PRO A 108 -2.21 8.06 -28.46
N GLU A 109 -2.14 8.20 -27.13
CA GLU A 109 -1.97 9.49 -26.46
C GLU A 109 -0.50 9.93 -26.29
N SER A 110 0.47 9.03 -26.47
CA SER A 110 1.88 9.41 -26.40
C SER A 110 2.33 10.25 -27.60
N GLY A 111 3.41 11.02 -27.43
CA GLY A 111 4.03 11.82 -28.50
C GLY A 111 3.30 13.11 -28.88
N GLN A 112 2.25 13.49 -28.16
CA GLN A 112 1.54 14.76 -28.33
C GLN A 112 1.55 15.57 -27.04
N SER A 113 1.40 16.89 -27.15
CA SER A 113 1.28 17.78 -26.00
C SER A 113 -0.18 18.00 -25.63
N TRP A 114 -0.45 18.20 -24.36
CA TRP A 114 -1.78 18.55 -23.85
C TRP A 114 -1.71 19.80 -22.97
N ASP A 115 -2.62 20.74 -23.21
CA ASP A 115 -2.84 21.91 -22.35
C ASP A 115 -4.03 21.63 -21.44
N VAL A 116 -3.75 20.99 -20.30
CA VAL A 116 -4.76 20.60 -19.32
C VAL A 116 -5.41 21.82 -18.65
N VAL A 117 -4.73 22.96 -18.60
CA VAL A 117 -5.20 24.12 -17.83
C VAL A 117 -6.22 24.92 -18.63
N THR A 118 -5.94 25.20 -19.90
CA THR A 118 -6.80 26.08 -20.71
C THR A 118 -7.62 25.34 -21.76
N ASN A 119 -7.28 24.08 -22.06
CA ASN A 119 -7.98 23.27 -23.05
C ASN A 119 -8.08 21.79 -22.64
N PRO A 120 -8.61 21.47 -21.44
CA PRO A 120 -8.67 20.10 -20.92
C PRO A 120 -9.42 19.15 -21.85
N ASP A 121 -10.46 19.61 -22.54
CA ASP A 121 -11.28 18.80 -23.46
C ASP A 121 -10.54 18.26 -24.70
N SER A 122 -9.28 18.66 -24.93
CA SER A 122 -8.50 18.25 -26.10
C SER A 122 -7.91 16.84 -26.04
N GLY A 123 -8.01 16.14 -24.90
CA GLY A 123 -7.62 14.73 -24.72
C GLY A 123 -6.26 14.55 -24.02
N GLY A 124 -5.74 13.32 -23.91
CA GLY A 124 -4.48 13.04 -23.21
C GLY A 124 -3.22 13.45 -23.96
N GLY A 125 -2.08 13.40 -23.27
CA GLY A 125 -0.77 13.75 -23.81
C GLY A 125 0.21 14.24 -22.75
N VAL A 126 1.32 14.82 -23.18
CA VAL A 126 2.33 15.37 -22.28
C VAL A 126 1.96 16.77 -21.83
N PHE A 127 1.83 16.95 -20.52
CA PHE A 127 1.70 18.24 -19.86
C PHE A 127 2.93 18.48 -18.97
N ALA A 128 3.74 19.48 -19.33
CA ALA A 128 4.96 19.88 -18.64
C ALA A 128 5.86 18.71 -18.15
N GLY A 129 6.09 17.73 -19.03
CA GLY A 129 6.96 16.58 -18.76
C GLY A 129 6.28 15.40 -18.05
N ARG A 130 4.95 15.39 -17.95
CA ARG A 130 4.15 14.27 -17.45
C ARG A 130 3.21 13.75 -18.51
N PHE A 131 3.23 12.44 -18.75
CA PHE A 131 2.35 11.79 -19.72
C PHE A 131 1.03 11.38 -19.06
N LEU A 132 0.01 12.19 -19.32
CA LEU A 132 -1.33 12.07 -18.74
C LEU A 132 -2.32 11.54 -19.78
N SER A 133 -3.35 10.86 -19.30
CA SER A 133 -4.53 10.54 -20.09
C SER A 133 -5.48 11.73 -20.20
N TYR A 134 -6.51 11.62 -21.04
CA TYR A 134 -7.58 12.63 -21.12
C TYR A 134 -8.28 12.90 -19.80
N THR A 135 -8.22 11.98 -18.83
CA THR A 135 -8.81 12.15 -17.51
C THR A 135 -7.94 13.01 -16.59
N GLY A 136 -6.67 13.25 -16.94
CA GLY A 136 -5.70 13.93 -16.09
C GLY A 136 -4.89 13.00 -15.20
N LEU A 137 -5.06 11.68 -15.33
CA LEU A 137 -4.29 10.67 -14.60
C LEU A 137 -3.11 10.16 -15.43
N GLU A 138 -1.97 9.91 -14.78
CA GLU A 138 -0.82 9.27 -15.43
C GLU A 138 -1.04 7.77 -15.64
N HIS A 139 -0.98 7.33 -16.90
CA HIS A 139 -1.05 5.92 -17.29
C HIS A 139 -0.09 5.04 -16.49
N LYS A 140 1.16 5.52 -16.32
CA LYS A 140 2.20 4.81 -15.59
C LYS A 140 1.81 4.57 -14.14
N GLN A 141 1.24 5.55 -13.45
CA GLN A 141 0.91 5.39 -12.03
C GLN A 141 -0.26 4.44 -11.85
N LEU A 142 -1.27 4.50 -12.72
CA LEU A 142 -2.40 3.55 -12.73
C LEU A 142 -1.94 2.11 -12.95
N VAL A 143 -0.98 1.88 -13.86
CA VAL A 143 -0.39 0.55 -14.06
C VAL A 143 0.48 0.14 -12.85
N GLU A 144 1.43 0.98 -12.44
CA GLU A 144 2.44 0.57 -11.47
C GLU A 144 1.89 0.54 -10.04
N LYS A 145 1.30 1.63 -9.56
CA LYS A 145 0.96 1.79 -8.14
C LYS A 145 -0.30 1.03 -7.76
N ALA A 146 -1.27 0.93 -8.66
CA ALA A 146 -2.45 0.09 -8.40
C ALA A 146 -2.05 -1.39 -8.28
N TYR A 147 -1.04 -1.85 -9.04
CA TYR A 147 -0.55 -3.23 -8.95
C TYR A 147 0.07 -3.58 -7.59
N PHE A 148 0.50 -2.60 -6.80
CA PHE A 148 1.08 -2.91 -5.49
C PHE A 148 0.04 -3.54 -4.56
N MET A 149 -1.23 -3.14 -4.69
CA MET A 149 -2.35 -3.75 -3.98
C MET A 149 -3.05 -4.79 -4.85
N GLY A 150 -3.46 -4.41 -6.06
CA GLY A 150 -4.20 -5.26 -7.00
C GLY A 150 -3.40 -6.42 -7.59
N GLY A 151 -2.09 -6.51 -7.34
CA GLY A 151 -1.25 -7.63 -7.77
C GLY A 151 -0.36 -8.18 -6.67
N HIS A 152 0.58 -7.38 -6.15
CA HIS A 152 1.55 -7.85 -5.16
C HIS A 152 0.90 -8.22 -3.82
N TYR A 153 0.05 -7.36 -3.27
CA TYR A 153 -0.63 -7.62 -1.99
C TYR A 153 -1.54 -8.84 -2.07
N ILE A 154 -2.38 -8.95 -3.10
CA ILE A 154 -3.32 -10.08 -3.22
C ILE A 154 -2.61 -11.43 -3.44
N GLN A 155 -1.50 -11.44 -4.19
CA GLN A 155 -0.68 -12.65 -4.30
C GLN A 155 -0.03 -13.01 -2.97
N ALA A 156 0.49 -12.02 -2.26
CA ALA A 156 1.06 -12.23 -0.94
C ALA A 156 -0.01 -12.81 0.01
N TYR A 157 -1.22 -12.24 0.01
CA TYR A 157 -2.34 -12.74 0.80
C TYR A 157 -2.69 -14.19 0.42
N SER A 158 -2.85 -14.46 -0.88
CA SER A 158 -3.19 -15.80 -1.38
C SER A 158 -2.15 -16.85 -0.96
N ILE A 159 -0.86 -16.50 -0.99
CA ILE A 159 0.22 -17.36 -0.51
C ILE A 159 0.14 -17.56 1.01
N ALA A 160 -0.10 -16.48 1.76
CA ALA A 160 -0.08 -16.51 3.22
C ALA A 160 -1.22 -17.34 3.82
N TYR A 161 -2.38 -17.37 3.17
CA TYR A 161 -3.56 -18.12 3.61
C TYR A 161 -3.80 -19.42 2.82
N ASP A 162 -2.81 -19.87 2.05
CA ASP A 162 -2.82 -21.22 1.47
C ASP A 162 -2.59 -22.28 2.58
N ASP A 163 -3.24 -23.44 2.46
CA ASP A 163 -3.11 -24.56 3.41
C ASP A 163 -1.67 -25.09 3.52
N GLY A 164 -0.84 -24.86 2.50
CA GLY A 164 0.56 -25.24 2.43
C GLY A 164 1.56 -24.18 2.89
N PHE A 165 1.10 -23.05 3.45
CA PHE A 165 1.97 -21.94 3.84
C PHE A 165 3.14 -22.40 4.73
N SER A 166 4.33 -21.89 4.47
CA SER A 166 5.56 -22.36 5.10
C SER A 166 6.57 -21.23 5.32
N SER A 167 7.67 -21.51 6.02
CA SER A 167 8.73 -20.52 6.21
C SER A 167 9.39 -20.07 4.89
N THR A 168 9.37 -20.91 3.86
CA THR A 168 9.82 -20.53 2.51
C THR A 168 8.87 -19.56 1.82
N ASP A 169 7.58 -19.61 2.14
CA ASP A 169 6.59 -18.71 1.56
C ASP A 169 6.67 -17.30 2.17
N VAL A 170 7.18 -17.17 3.41
CA VAL A 170 7.49 -15.85 3.98
C VAL A 170 8.52 -15.09 3.15
N ASP A 171 9.45 -15.77 2.48
CA ASP A 171 10.41 -15.13 1.55
C ASP A 171 9.67 -14.56 0.32
N LYS A 172 8.61 -15.21 -0.15
CA LYS A 172 7.78 -14.73 -1.26
C LYS A 172 7.00 -13.47 -0.86
N LEU A 173 6.45 -13.45 0.36
CA LEU A 173 5.78 -12.25 0.89
C LEU A 173 6.74 -11.06 0.96
N LEU A 174 7.97 -11.32 1.41
CA LEU A 174 9.04 -10.32 1.49
C LEU A 174 9.37 -9.72 0.12
N ALA A 175 9.50 -10.57 -0.91
CA ALA A 175 9.76 -10.12 -2.28
C ALA A 175 8.60 -9.33 -2.87
N LEU A 176 7.35 -9.76 -2.67
CA LEU A 176 6.15 -9.04 -3.14
C LEU A 176 5.97 -7.69 -2.44
N PHE A 177 6.30 -7.60 -1.15
CA PHE A 177 6.35 -6.31 -0.46
C PHE A 177 7.38 -5.37 -1.08
N GLY A 178 8.43 -5.92 -1.68
CA GLY A 178 9.47 -5.18 -2.39
C GLY A 178 10.73 -4.96 -1.58
N THR A 179 11.05 -5.85 -0.64
CA THR A 179 12.27 -5.75 0.16
C THR A 179 13.10 -7.04 0.13
N THR A 180 14.22 -7.04 0.84
CA THR A 180 15.17 -8.16 0.93
C THR A 180 15.39 -8.56 2.39
N PRO A 181 16.02 -9.72 2.67
CA PRO A 181 16.39 -10.12 4.04
C PRO A 181 17.16 -9.05 4.84
N ASN A 182 17.83 -8.13 4.15
CA ASN A 182 18.56 -7.04 4.80
C ASN A 182 17.67 -5.93 5.35
N PHE A 183 16.40 -5.81 4.90
CA PHE A 183 15.48 -4.73 5.25
C PHE A 183 16.17 -3.35 5.27
N PRO A 184 16.65 -2.87 4.12
CA PRO A 184 17.49 -1.68 4.05
C PRO A 184 16.78 -0.40 4.51
N MET A 185 15.44 -0.41 4.59
CA MET A 185 14.63 0.71 5.08
C MET A 185 14.96 2.02 4.35
N GLY A 186 15.11 1.93 3.03
CA GLY A 186 15.46 3.04 2.16
C GLY A 186 16.94 3.46 2.18
N ALA A 187 17.84 2.73 2.85
CA ALA A 187 19.25 3.10 2.94
C ALA A 187 19.92 3.26 1.56
N SER A 188 20.50 4.44 1.33
CA SER A 188 21.23 4.87 0.13
C SER A 188 22.47 4.03 -0.18
N ASN A 189 23.07 3.39 0.83
CA ASN A 189 24.23 2.51 0.68
C ASN A 189 23.88 1.02 0.60
N ALA A 190 22.59 0.68 0.58
CA ALA A 190 22.15 -0.70 0.46
C ALA A 190 22.57 -1.28 -0.91
N GLN A 191 23.01 -2.54 -0.91
CA GLN A 191 23.34 -3.23 -2.17
C GLN A 191 22.11 -3.46 -3.05
N VAL A 192 20.96 -3.68 -2.41
CA VAL A 192 19.65 -3.79 -3.06
C VAL A 192 18.71 -2.88 -2.28
N SER A 193 18.14 -1.88 -2.96
CA SER A 193 17.20 -0.93 -2.37
C SER A 193 15.80 -1.52 -2.25
N ASP A 194 14.99 -0.97 -1.35
CA ASP A 194 13.56 -1.26 -1.32
C ASP A 194 12.88 -0.80 -2.62
N ARG A 195 11.97 -1.63 -3.11
CA ARG A 195 11.10 -1.46 -4.28
C ARG A 195 9.64 -1.44 -3.82
N PHE A 196 8.73 -1.12 -4.73
CA PHE A 196 7.27 -1.25 -4.54
C PHE A 196 6.77 -0.67 -3.21
N SER A 197 5.85 -1.36 -2.53
CA SER A 197 5.26 -0.94 -1.25
C SER A 197 6.30 -0.69 -0.15
N ALA A 198 7.35 -1.52 -0.07
CA ALA A 198 8.41 -1.38 0.93
C ALA A 198 9.14 -0.03 0.82
N LYS A 199 9.40 0.45 -0.39
CA LYS A 199 9.99 1.77 -0.63
C LYS A 199 9.14 2.88 -0.02
N TYR A 200 7.83 2.81 -0.20
CA TYR A 200 6.90 3.82 0.30
C TYR A 200 6.68 3.70 1.81
N ALA A 201 6.59 2.48 2.33
CA ALA A 201 6.58 2.22 3.75
C ALA A 201 7.84 2.79 4.45
N ALA A 202 9.02 2.62 3.86
CA ALA A 202 10.27 3.17 4.40
C ALA A 202 10.23 4.70 4.49
N ARG A 203 9.71 5.38 3.45
CA ARG A 203 9.56 6.85 3.40
C ARG A 203 8.58 7.38 4.45
N ARG A 204 7.63 6.56 4.89
CA ARG A 204 6.63 6.89 5.92
C ARG A 204 6.99 6.39 7.32
N THR A 205 8.17 5.80 7.49
CA THR A 205 8.60 5.22 8.78
C THR A 205 9.80 5.98 9.35
N PRO A 206 9.64 6.71 10.47
CA PRO A 206 10.78 7.24 11.23
C PRO A 206 11.60 6.12 11.89
N GLU A 207 12.84 6.40 12.29
CA GLU A 207 13.75 5.39 12.86
C GLU A 207 13.22 4.68 14.12
N THR A 208 12.35 5.33 14.90
CA THR A 208 11.89 4.82 16.20
C THR A 208 10.59 4.01 16.13
N GLY A 209 10.02 3.79 14.95
CA GLY A 209 8.81 2.98 14.76
C GLY A 209 8.00 3.37 13.53
N GLY A 210 7.09 2.50 13.12
CA GLY A 210 6.17 2.73 12.00
C GLY A 210 6.11 1.54 11.04
N PHE A 211 5.32 1.69 9.99
CA PHE A 211 4.77 0.56 9.24
C PHE A 211 5.82 -0.35 8.59
N TYR A 212 6.95 0.18 8.12
CA TYR A 212 8.02 -0.65 7.59
C TYR A 212 8.65 -1.53 8.67
N LEU A 213 8.89 -0.97 9.86
CA LEU A 213 9.47 -1.69 10.99
C LEU A 213 8.48 -2.70 11.58
N ASP A 214 7.19 -2.38 11.57
CA ASP A 214 6.12 -3.29 11.97
C ASP A 214 6.04 -4.50 11.02
N ALA A 215 6.04 -4.24 9.70
CA ALA A 215 6.09 -5.29 8.67
C ALA A 215 7.33 -6.17 8.82
N ARG A 216 8.51 -5.57 9.02
CA ARG A 216 9.77 -6.30 9.28
C ARG A 216 9.65 -7.20 10.49
N LYS A 217 9.18 -6.67 11.62
CA LYS A 217 9.05 -7.41 12.88
C LYS A 217 8.11 -8.59 12.71
N ALA A 218 6.95 -8.35 12.11
CA ALA A 218 5.94 -9.37 11.83
C ALA A 218 6.52 -10.54 11.01
N LEU A 219 7.18 -10.26 9.88
CA LEU A 219 7.75 -11.30 9.02
C LEU A 219 8.90 -12.07 9.69
N ILE A 220 9.72 -11.42 10.52
CA ILE A 220 10.77 -12.10 11.30
C ILE A 220 10.16 -13.08 12.29
N ILE A 221 9.13 -12.66 13.03
CA ILE A 221 8.50 -13.51 14.04
C ILE A 221 7.76 -14.69 13.38
N ALA A 222 6.98 -14.43 12.33
CA ALA A 222 6.27 -15.48 11.59
C ALA A 222 7.23 -16.54 11.04
N LYS A 223 8.30 -16.09 10.35
CA LYS A 223 9.31 -17.01 9.80
C LYS A 223 9.99 -17.83 10.90
N TYR A 224 10.37 -17.17 12.00
CA TYR A 224 11.00 -17.84 13.14
C TYR A 224 10.13 -18.98 13.68
N HIS A 225 8.85 -18.75 13.91
CA HIS A 225 7.95 -19.79 14.42
C HIS A 225 7.79 -20.95 13.43
N LEU A 226 7.62 -20.66 12.14
CA LEU A 226 7.52 -21.68 11.09
C LEU A 226 8.80 -22.53 10.98
N ASP A 227 9.98 -21.90 11.02
CA ASP A 227 11.28 -22.61 11.01
C ASP A 227 11.49 -23.49 12.27
N ASN A 228 10.79 -23.19 13.37
CA ASN A 228 10.83 -23.97 14.61
C ASN A 228 9.62 -24.92 14.76
N GLY A 229 8.92 -25.20 13.65
CA GLY A 229 7.90 -26.25 13.58
C GLY A 229 6.51 -25.83 14.05
N ALA A 230 6.24 -24.53 14.21
CA ALA A 230 4.87 -24.07 14.39
C ALA A 230 4.03 -24.38 13.14
N SER A 231 2.76 -24.74 13.36
CA SER A 231 1.78 -24.83 12.28
C SER A 231 1.51 -23.46 11.68
N PRO A 232 1.20 -23.34 10.38
CA PRO A 232 0.75 -22.08 9.78
C PRO A 232 -0.45 -21.46 10.48
N ASP A 233 -1.33 -22.27 11.05
CA ASP A 233 -2.52 -21.83 11.80
C ASP A 233 -2.26 -21.54 13.28
N ALA A 234 -1.01 -21.67 13.74
CA ALA A 234 -0.66 -21.27 15.10
C ALA A 234 -0.88 -19.76 15.27
N PHE A 235 -1.37 -19.37 16.46
CA PHE A 235 -1.66 -17.98 16.77
C PHE A 235 -0.43 -17.08 16.56
N GLU A 236 0.75 -17.54 16.95
CA GLU A 236 2.03 -16.84 16.83
C GLU A 236 2.48 -16.62 15.38
N VAL A 237 1.92 -17.37 14.43
CA VAL A 237 2.13 -17.17 12.98
C VAL A 237 1.03 -16.27 12.43
N ARG A 238 -0.24 -16.64 12.63
CA ARG A 238 -1.39 -15.91 12.04
C ARG A 238 -1.48 -14.46 12.51
N ASP A 239 -1.33 -14.20 13.81
CA ASP A 239 -1.32 -12.83 14.34
C ASP A 239 -0.22 -11.97 13.69
N GLN A 240 0.93 -12.56 13.38
CA GLN A 240 2.02 -11.83 12.73
C GLN A 240 1.79 -11.63 11.24
N ILE A 241 1.19 -12.60 10.54
CA ILE A 241 0.75 -12.41 9.15
C ILE A 241 -0.31 -11.31 9.05
N ASP A 242 -1.29 -11.28 9.96
CA ASP A 242 -2.29 -10.22 10.04
C ASP A 242 -1.64 -8.86 10.30
N ASN A 243 -0.69 -8.79 11.25
CA ASN A 243 0.07 -7.56 11.52
C ASN A 243 0.90 -7.08 10.33
N PHE A 244 1.47 -7.99 9.53
CA PHE A 244 2.19 -7.66 8.31
C PHE A 244 1.28 -7.00 7.27
N PHE A 245 0.11 -7.61 6.99
CA PHE A 245 -0.84 -7.05 6.03
C PHE A 245 -1.43 -5.72 6.50
N ALA A 246 -1.75 -5.58 7.80
CA ALA A 246 -2.20 -4.32 8.38
C ALA A 246 -1.13 -3.22 8.25
N ALA A 247 0.14 -3.55 8.45
CA ALA A 247 1.25 -2.60 8.27
C ALA A 247 1.43 -2.20 6.80
N TRP A 248 1.36 -3.16 5.88
CA TRP A 248 1.40 -2.90 4.43
C TRP A 248 0.28 -1.95 4.03
N GLU A 249 -0.97 -2.28 4.34
CA GLU A 249 -2.13 -1.48 3.97
C GLU A 249 -2.06 -0.05 4.53
N LYS A 250 -1.76 0.10 5.83
CA LYS A 250 -1.59 1.42 6.46
C LYS A 250 -0.45 2.23 5.83
N SER A 251 0.62 1.57 5.40
CA SER A 251 1.72 2.26 4.72
C SER A 251 1.33 2.83 3.35
N ILE A 252 0.45 2.13 2.63
CA ILE A 252 -0.10 2.57 1.35
C ILE A 252 -1.08 3.73 1.57
N ALA A 253 -1.98 3.63 2.54
CA ALA A 253 -2.88 4.72 2.90
C ALA A 253 -2.13 5.99 3.35
N ALA A 254 -1.11 5.85 4.20
CA ALA A 254 -0.24 6.95 4.62
C ALA A 254 0.51 7.58 3.44
N THR A 255 0.88 6.78 2.44
CA THR A 255 1.54 7.25 1.22
C THR A 255 0.56 7.99 0.31
N ALA A 256 -0.65 7.50 0.12
CA ALA A 256 -1.69 8.20 -0.62
C ALA A 256 -2.00 9.57 0.03
N ILE A 257 -2.11 9.63 1.36
CA ILE A 257 -2.28 10.88 2.11
C ILE A 257 -1.10 11.84 1.87
N ASN A 258 0.14 11.37 1.89
CA ASN A 258 1.29 12.22 1.57
C ASN A 258 1.20 12.85 0.17
N TYR A 259 0.72 12.08 -0.80
CA TYR A 259 0.55 12.58 -2.15
C TYR A 259 -0.65 13.52 -2.31
N MET A 260 -1.70 13.33 -1.52
CA MET A 260 -2.78 14.31 -1.36
C MET A 260 -2.26 15.63 -0.76
N TYR A 261 -1.42 15.59 0.27
CA TYR A 261 -0.76 16.81 0.78
C TYR A 261 0.09 17.50 -0.29
N SER A 262 0.90 16.71 -1.02
CA SER A 262 1.76 17.25 -2.09
C SER A 262 0.94 17.91 -3.21
N THR A 263 -0.22 17.33 -3.55
CA THR A 263 -1.16 17.91 -4.51
C THR A 263 -1.76 19.21 -3.96
N LEU A 264 -2.30 19.18 -2.73
CA LEU A 264 -2.95 20.31 -2.07
C LEU A 264 -2.02 21.52 -1.92
N ASP A 265 -0.76 21.28 -1.54
CA ASP A 265 0.28 22.30 -1.39
C ASP A 265 0.54 23.09 -2.68
N VAL A 266 0.29 22.48 -3.85
CA VAL A 266 0.46 23.14 -5.15
C VAL A 266 -0.83 23.80 -5.60
N ILE A 267 -1.95 23.08 -5.63
CA ILE A 267 -3.20 23.57 -6.25
C ILE A 267 -3.81 24.75 -5.48
N THR A 268 -3.41 24.94 -4.21
CA THR A 268 -3.84 26.10 -3.38
C THR A 268 -2.91 27.31 -3.50
N LYS A 269 -1.80 27.22 -4.27
CA LYS A 269 -0.93 28.38 -4.56
C LYS A 269 -1.67 29.39 -5.42
N SER A 270 -1.31 30.66 -5.28
CA SER A 270 -1.98 31.75 -6.02
C SER A 270 -1.70 31.73 -7.53
N ASN A 271 -0.51 31.27 -7.94
CA ASN A 271 -0.10 31.18 -9.35
C ASN A 271 0.92 30.03 -9.52
N PRO A 272 0.51 28.76 -9.40
CA PRO A 272 1.40 27.64 -9.68
C PRO A 272 1.81 27.66 -11.15
N THR A 273 3.04 27.24 -11.44
CA THR A 273 3.52 27.03 -12.80
C THR A 273 2.95 25.73 -13.38
N ASP A 274 2.97 25.58 -14.72
CA ASP A 274 2.54 24.34 -15.38
C ASP A 274 3.33 23.11 -14.89
N GLU A 275 4.64 23.27 -14.64
CA GLU A 275 5.50 22.21 -14.09
C GLU A 275 5.07 21.84 -12.66
N GLU A 276 4.73 22.82 -11.82
CA GLU A 276 4.20 22.54 -10.49
C GLU A 276 2.85 21.81 -10.58
N LEU A 277 1.93 22.26 -11.45
CA LEU A 277 0.64 21.61 -11.67
C LEU A 277 0.78 20.18 -12.21
N ALA A 278 1.69 19.95 -13.15
CA ALA A 278 1.97 18.62 -13.67
C ALA A 278 2.52 17.70 -12.58
N ASN A 279 3.42 18.20 -11.72
CA ASN A 279 3.89 17.47 -10.55
C ASN A 279 2.79 17.22 -9.50
N ALA A 280 1.80 18.12 -9.39
CA ALA A 280 0.63 17.90 -8.56
C ALA A 280 -0.29 16.80 -9.13
N LEU A 281 -0.53 16.79 -10.44
CA LEU A 281 -1.28 15.72 -11.12
C LEU A 281 -0.55 14.38 -11.05
N HIS A 282 0.79 14.38 -11.10
CA HIS A 282 1.60 13.19 -10.86
C HIS A 282 1.35 12.61 -9.45
N ALA A 283 1.50 13.43 -8.41
CA ALA A 283 1.25 13.02 -7.04
C ALA A 283 -0.21 12.55 -6.86
N HIS A 284 -1.16 13.30 -7.40
CA HIS A 284 -2.57 12.94 -7.38
C HIS A 284 -2.83 11.57 -8.03
N SER A 285 -2.22 11.31 -9.19
CA SER A 285 -2.31 10.02 -9.89
C SER A 285 -1.76 8.87 -9.07
N GLU A 286 -0.63 9.07 -8.36
CA GLU A 286 -0.12 8.07 -7.42
C GLU A 286 -1.12 7.81 -6.27
N ALA A 287 -1.73 8.85 -5.70
CA ALA A 287 -2.72 8.71 -4.63
C ALA A 287 -3.96 7.92 -5.11
N VAL A 288 -4.53 8.28 -6.26
CA VAL A 288 -5.66 7.56 -6.88
C VAL A 288 -5.28 6.11 -7.14
N ALA A 289 -4.13 5.85 -7.76
CA ALA A 289 -3.72 4.51 -8.12
C ALA A 289 -3.53 3.59 -6.90
N PHE A 290 -2.95 4.09 -5.80
CA PHE A 290 -2.83 3.31 -4.55
C PHE A 290 -4.19 2.88 -4.00
N ILE A 291 -5.16 3.80 -3.97
CA ILE A 291 -6.49 3.55 -3.42
C ILE A 291 -7.31 2.67 -4.36
N LEU A 292 -7.21 2.91 -5.67
CA LEU A 292 -7.86 2.11 -6.69
C LEU A 292 -7.38 0.66 -6.66
N GLY A 293 -6.08 0.43 -6.52
CA GLY A 293 -5.53 -0.92 -6.38
C GLY A 293 -6.06 -1.65 -5.14
N ALA A 294 -6.31 -0.94 -4.03
CA ALA A 294 -6.94 -1.50 -2.85
C ALA A 294 -8.43 -1.81 -3.08
N TYR A 295 -9.15 -0.90 -3.75
CA TYR A 295 -10.57 -1.10 -4.10
C TYR A 295 -10.78 -2.31 -5.03
N GLN A 296 -9.83 -2.60 -5.90
CA GLN A 296 -9.89 -3.71 -6.86
C GLN A 296 -9.62 -5.10 -6.25
N LEU A 297 -9.54 -5.22 -4.92
CA LEU A 297 -9.44 -6.50 -4.25
C LEU A 297 -10.79 -7.23 -4.25
N PRO A 298 -10.83 -8.58 -4.34
CA PRO A 298 -12.09 -9.30 -4.57
C PRO A 298 -13.13 -9.22 -3.43
N SER A 299 -12.71 -8.81 -2.22
CA SER A 299 -13.61 -8.56 -1.09
C SER A 299 -13.00 -7.58 -0.09
N GLY A 300 -13.84 -6.80 0.60
CA GLY A 300 -13.37 -5.94 1.71
C GLY A 300 -12.80 -6.70 2.92
N GLU A 301 -12.78 -8.03 2.93
CA GLU A 301 -12.18 -8.83 4.02
C GLU A 301 -10.63 -8.85 3.96
N TYR A 302 -10.04 -8.49 2.82
CA TYR A 302 -8.59 -8.39 2.66
C TYR A 302 -8.00 -7.13 3.31
N LEU A 303 -8.85 -6.19 3.72
CA LEU A 303 -8.49 -4.82 4.09
C LEU A 303 -9.15 -4.39 5.40
N ILE A 304 -8.57 -3.36 6.01
CA ILE A 304 -9.18 -2.57 7.07
C ILE A 304 -10.30 -1.70 6.49
N ALA A 305 -10.08 -1.11 5.31
CA ALA A 305 -11.07 -0.28 4.63
C ALA A 305 -12.13 -1.10 3.90
N SER A 306 -13.39 -0.65 3.95
CA SER A 306 -14.46 -1.22 3.12
C SER A 306 -14.50 -0.62 1.72
N ASP A 307 -15.04 -1.36 0.75
CA ASP A 307 -15.19 -0.90 -0.65
C ASP A 307 -15.90 0.46 -0.72
N SER A 308 -16.96 0.65 0.07
CA SER A 308 -17.69 1.93 0.13
C SER A 308 -16.87 3.11 0.67
N GLN A 309 -15.92 2.85 1.57
CA GLN A 309 -15.02 3.89 2.07
C GLN A 309 -14.00 4.26 0.99
N LEU A 310 -13.43 3.26 0.31
CA LEU A 310 -12.48 3.48 -0.78
C LEU A 310 -13.15 4.16 -1.98
N GLU A 311 -14.37 3.77 -2.35
CA GLU A 311 -15.16 4.40 -3.40
C GLU A 311 -15.48 5.87 -3.09
N SER A 312 -15.88 6.16 -1.85
CA SER A 312 -16.10 7.55 -1.40
C SER A 312 -14.83 8.39 -1.56
N VAL A 313 -13.67 7.84 -1.16
CA VAL A 313 -12.39 8.53 -1.30
C VAL A 313 -12.04 8.71 -2.78
N LEU A 314 -12.20 7.69 -3.62
CA LEU A 314 -11.92 7.77 -5.06
C LEU A 314 -12.78 8.81 -5.78
N SER A 315 -14.07 8.91 -5.44
CA SER A 315 -14.94 9.95 -5.99
C SER A 315 -14.49 11.37 -5.60
N LEU A 316 -14.05 11.58 -4.35
CA LEU A 316 -13.46 12.86 -3.93
C LEU A 316 -12.17 13.17 -4.70
N LEU A 317 -11.41 12.15 -5.07
CA LEU A 317 -10.24 12.24 -5.91
C LEU A 317 -10.56 12.23 -7.42
N LYS A 318 -11.80 12.53 -7.81
CA LYS A 318 -12.25 12.64 -9.21
C LYS A 318 -12.07 11.36 -10.03
N PHE A 319 -12.10 10.20 -9.37
CA PHE A 319 -12.30 8.90 -10.01
C PHE A 319 -13.75 8.47 -9.75
N ASN A 320 -14.69 9.08 -10.47
CA ASN A 320 -16.12 9.00 -10.16
C ASN A 320 -16.73 7.67 -10.61
N ASP A 321 -17.71 7.19 -9.84
CA ASP A 321 -18.49 5.97 -10.12
C ASP A 321 -17.64 4.71 -10.36
N ILE A 322 -16.36 4.74 -9.96
CA ILE A 322 -15.36 3.71 -10.27
C ILE A 322 -15.35 3.40 -11.77
N ASN A 323 -15.42 4.46 -12.57
CA ASN A 323 -15.37 4.38 -14.02
C ASN A 323 -14.32 5.34 -14.54
N TYR A 324 -13.38 4.81 -15.31
CA TYR A 324 -12.30 5.57 -15.89
C TYR A 324 -12.79 6.72 -16.78
N ASP A 325 -13.83 6.48 -17.59
CA ASP A 325 -14.43 7.49 -18.48
C ASP A 325 -15.10 8.64 -17.72
N ASN A 326 -15.45 8.42 -16.45
CA ASN A 326 -16.05 9.43 -15.58
C ASN A 326 -15.00 10.13 -14.71
N SER A 327 -13.71 9.86 -14.91
CA SER A 327 -12.65 10.50 -14.16
C SER A 327 -12.35 11.90 -14.69
N ASP A 328 -12.38 12.87 -13.79
CA ASP A 328 -12.22 14.29 -14.08
C ASP A 328 -11.00 14.88 -13.34
N ALA A 329 -9.95 14.08 -13.14
CA ALA A 329 -8.77 14.45 -12.33
C ALA A 329 -8.06 15.71 -12.86
N TYR A 330 -8.18 16.00 -14.16
CA TYR A 330 -7.68 17.23 -14.77
C TYR A 330 -8.24 18.50 -14.12
N LEU A 331 -9.42 18.43 -13.48
CA LEU A 331 -10.05 19.55 -12.79
C LEU A 331 -9.19 20.08 -11.62
N PHE A 332 -8.31 19.26 -11.04
CA PHE A 332 -7.36 19.75 -10.04
C PHE A 332 -6.30 20.70 -10.61
N ALA A 333 -6.07 20.71 -11.92
CA ALA A 333 -5.19 21.66 -12.59
C ALA A 333 -5.97 22.80 -13.27
N SER A 334 -7.11 22.52 -13.91
CA SER A 334 -7.88 23.53 -14.64
C SER A 334 -8.79 24.38 -13.74
N GLU A 335 -9.35 23.80 -12.68
CA GLU A 335 -10.34 24.42 -11.79
C GLU A 335 -10.00 24.21 -10.29
N PRO A 336 -8.76 24.44 -9.84
CA PRO A 336 -8.30 24.05 -8.51
C PRO A 336 -9.10 24.67 -7.36
N ASN A 337 -9.58 25.91 -7.54
CA ASN A 337 -10.34 26.63 -6.50
C ASN A 337 -11.69 25.99 -6.17
N ASP A 338 -12.26 25.22 -7.09
CA ASP A 338 -13.57 24.59 -6.94
C ASP A 338 -13.46 23.17 -6.35
N HIS A 339 -12.26 22.58 -6.34
CA HIS A 339 -12.05 21.17 -6.02
C HIS A 339 -11.06 20.89 -4.90
N TYR A 340 -10.21 21.85 -4.49
CA TYR A 340 -9.16 21.58 -3.49
C TYR A 340 -9.69 21.04 -2.15
N LEU A 341 -10.93 21.38 -1.76
CA LEU A 341 -11.52 20.90 -0.51
C LEU A 341 -11.79 19.39 -0.55
N ASP A 342 -12.04 18.81 -1.72
CA ASP A 342 -12.31 17.38 -1.87
C ASP A 342 -11.10 16.54 -1.44
N ILE A 343 -9.88 17.01 -1.73
CA ILE A 343 -8.63 16.37 -1.27
C ILE A 343 -8.53 16.38 0.26
N SER A 344 -8.92 17.49 0.90
CA SER A 344 -8.92 17.57 2.37
C SER A 344 -9.90 16.57 2.99
N ILE A 345 -11.10 16.45 2.41
CA ILE A 345 -12.12 15.50 2.87
C ILE A 345 -11.65 14.06 2.65
N ALA A 346 -11.01 13.76 1.51
CA ALA A 346 -10.45 12.44 1.22
C ALA A 346 -9.38 12.03 2.26
N MET A 347 -8.48 12.94 2.64
CA MET A 347 -7.49 12.69 3.69
C MET A 347 -8.15 12.42 5.04
N ASP A 348 -9.17 13.19 5.42
CA ASP A 348 -9.90 13.00 6.68
C ASP A 348 -10.66 11.67 6.71
N GLN A 349 -11.24 11.23 5.59
CA GLN A 349 -11.88 9.92 5.48
C GLN A 349 -10.87 8.79 5.69
N LEU A 350 -9.72 8.82 5.03
CA LEU A 350 -8.67 7.81 5.22
C LEU A 350 -8.12 7.82 6.65
N LYS A 351 -7.93 9.01 7.23
CA LYS A 351 -7.52 9.15 8.63
C LYS A 351 -8.49 8.44 9.57
N GLU A 352 -9.80 8.64 9.39
CA GLU A 352 -10.83 7.97 10.19
C GLU A 352 -10.83 6.45 9.96
N THR A 353 -10.83 6.00 8.70
CA THR A 353 -10.83 4.58 8.32
C THR A 353 -9.67 3.79 8.95
N TYR A 354 -8.46 4.37 8.92
CA TYR A 354 -7.26 3.70 9.42
C TYR A 354 -6.93 4.06 10.88
N ASN A 355 -7.74 4.89 11.51
CA ASN A 355 -7.55 5.42 12.86
C ASN A 355 -6.16 6.07 13.04
N PHE A 356 -5.76 6.91 12.08
CA PHE A 356 -4.53 7.69 12.18
C PHE A 356 -4.71 8.88 13.12
N THR A 357 -3.72 9.11 13.98
CA THR A 357 -3.69 10.28 14.86
C THR A 357 -3.28 11.54 14.11
N ASP A 358 -3.57 12.72 14.67
CA ASP A 358 -3.11 13.99 14.12
C ASP A 358 -1.58 14.03 13.96
N ASP A 359 -0.84 13.50 14.96
CA ASP A 359 0.62 13.42 14.90
C ASP A 359 1.11 12.51 13.75
N GLN A 360 0.39 11.42 13.47
CA GLN A 360 0.70 10.56 12.33
C GLN A 360 0.44 11.28 11.00
N MET A 361 -0.68 12.01 10.90
CA MET A 361 -0.99 12.81 9.71
C MET A 361 0.10 13.85 9.40
N GLU A 362 0.61 14.54 10.42
CA GLU A 362 1.73 15.47 10.27
C GLU A 362 3.02 14.75 9.87
N SER A 363 3.30 13.59 10.47
CA SER A 363 4.46 12.75 10.13
C SER A 363 4.44 12.27 8.68
N PHE A 364 3.26 12.01 8.10
CA PHE A 364 3.15 11.55 6.72
C PHE A 364 3.59 12.57 5.68
N LYS A 365 3.63 13.87 6.01
CA LYS A 365 4.18 14.92 5.13
C LYS A 365 5.69 14.75 4.90
N ILE A 366 6.37 14.05 5.81
CA ILE A 366 7.83 13.90 5.81
C ILE A 366 8.23 12.64 5.03
N ASN A 367 9.26 12.76 4.20
CA ASN A 367 9.98 11.59 3.69
C ASN A 367 11.15 11.29 4.64
N TRP A 368 10.93 10.36 5.56
CA TRP A 368 11.89 10.03 6.61
C TRP A 368 13.19 9.43 6.09
N VAL A 369 13.18 8.78 4.92
CA VAL A 369 14.43 8.30 4.30
C VAL A 369 15.35 9.49 3.99
N ASN A 370 14.77 10.57 3.45
CA ASN A 370 15.53 11.79 3.16
C ASN A 370 15.89 12.55 4.45
N GLU A 371 14.93 12.71 5.37
CA GLU A 371 15.13 13.45 6.62
C GLU A 371 16.25 12.84 7.48
N ASP A 372 16.26 11.51 7.59
CA ASP A 372 17.25 10.77 8.37
C ASP A 372 18.56 10.52 7.60
N ASN A 373 18.66 10.98 6.34
CA ASN A 373 19.78 10.73 5.42
C ASN A 373 20.16 9.25 5.31
N ARG A 374 19.15 8.39 5.16
CA ARG A 374 19.33 6.96 5.00
C ARG A 374 19.86 6.62 3.62
#